data_AF-A0ABD7GJ24-F1
#
_entry.id   AF-A0ABD7GJ24-F1
#
_cell.length_a   1.000
_cell.length_b   1.000
_cell.length_c   1.000
_cell.angle_alpha   90.00
_cell.angle_beta   90.00
_cell.angle_gamma   90.00
#
_symmetry.space_group_name_H-M   'P 1'
#
loop_
_entity.id
_entity.type
_entity.pdbx_description
1 polymer ?
#
loop_
_entity_poly.entity_id
_entity_poly.type
_entity_poly.pdbx_seq_one_letter_code
_entity_poly.pdbx_strand_id
1 'polypeptide(L)'
;MDGSAKLPPPASVGITELKNNFASIAKRVHDTSVPCTVLKQGRAYVAIVPVDPGYRTMGNYACNQYTRVLRRLFAFCRNAHDHRVTFVLRRRNEDYVAIAPLDPPDTED
;
A
#
# COMPACT_ATOMS: atom_id res chain seq x y z
N MET A 1 -2.02 7.54 29.90
CA MET A 1 -1.23 7.10 28.73
C MET A 1 -1.90 5.86 28.19
N ASP A 2 -2.71 6.00 27.14
CA ASP A 2 -3.36 4.86 26.49
C ASP A 2 -2.30 4.11 25.67
N GLY A 3 -1.52 3.29 26.37
CA GLY A 3 -0.51 2.39 25.82
C GLY A 3 -1.14 1.17 25.14
N SER A 4 -2.17 1.38 24.32
CA SER A 4 -2.63 0.33 23.41
C SER A 4 -1.54 0.13 22.36
N ALA A 5 -0.73 -0.92 22.52
CA ALA A 5 0.27 -1.31 21.55
C ALA A 5 -0.40 -1.37 20.17
N LYS A 6 0.02 -0.48 19.26
CA LYS A 6 -0.49 -0.45 17.90
C LYS A 6 -0.12 -1.76 17.22
N LEU A 7 -1.12 -2.59 16.94
CA LEU A 7 -0.92 -3.87 16.27
C LEU A 7 -0.28 -3.65 14.90
N PRO A 8 0.82 -4.36 14.59
CA PRO A 8 1.42 -4.27 13.27
C PRO A 8 0.45 -4.75 12.19
N PRO A 9 0.60 -4.27 10.95
CA PRO A 9 -0.09 -4.87 9.82
C PRO A 9 0.38 -6.32 9.63
N PRO A 10 -0.42 -7.16 8.95
CA PRO A 10 0.06 -8.47 8.52
C PRO A 10 1.28 -8.32 7.61
N ALA A 11 2.26 -9.20 7.74
CA ALA A 11 3.47 -9.17 6.92
C ALA A 11 3.15 -9.30 5.42
N SER A 12 2.20 -10.18 5.09
CA SER A 12 1.65 -10.30 3.75
C SER A 12 0.14 -10.56 3.77
N VAL A 13 -0.56 -10.17 2.71
CA VAL A 13 -2.01 -10.31 2.57
C VAL A 13 -2.39 -10.58 1.12
N GLY A 14 -3.37 -11.45 0.88
CA GLY A 14 -3.89 -11.66 -0.48
C GLY A 14 -4.63 -10.41 -0.99
N ILE A 15 -4.56 -10.12 -2.29
CA ILE A 15 -5.17 -8.93 -2.89
C ILE A 15 -6.68 -8.83 -2.61
N THR A 16 -7.40 -9.96 -2.58
CA THR A 16 -8.82 -10.02 -2.22
C THR A 16 -9.06 -9.65 -0.76
N GLU A 17 -8.24 -10.15 0.15
CA GLU A 17 -8.32 -9.84 1.58
C GLU A 17 -7.95 -8.38 1.85
N LEU A 18 -6.95 -7.86 1.14
CA LEU A 18 -6.59 -6.45 1.17
C LEU A 18 -7.80 -5.57 0.82
N LYS A 19 -8.59 -5.91 -0.21
CA LYS A 19 -9.76 -5.11 -0.58
C LYS A 19 -10.77 -4.98 0.55
N ASN A 20 -10.99 -6.05 1.32
CA ASN A 20 -11.94 -6.06 2.42
C ASN A 20 -11.41 -5.34 3.66
N ASN A 21 -10.09 -5.41 3.89
CA ASN A 21 -9.43 -4.92 5.10
C ASN A 21 -8.56 -3.67 4.89
N PHE A 22 -8.62 -3.05 3.70
CA PHE A 22 -7.67 -2.02 3.27
C PHE A 22 -7.56 -0.88 4.29
N ALA A 23 -8.68 -0.39 4.80
CA ALA A 23 -8.68 0.72 5.74
C ALA A 23 -7.98 0.40 7.06
N SER A 24 -8.13 -0.84 7.55
CA SER A 24 -7.46 -1.31 8.76
C SER A 24 -5.97 -1.50 8.51
N ILE A 25 -5.59 -2.11 7.38
CA ILE A 25 -4.19 -2.36 7.02
C ILE A 25 -3.44 -1.03 6.79
N ALA A 26 -4.01 -0.13 5.98
CA ALA A 26 -3.43 1.19 5.73
C ALA A 26 -3.25 1.99 7.03
N LYS A 27 -4.22 1.90 7.95
CA LYS A 27 -4.09 2.50 9.28
C LYS A 27 -2.91 1.93 10.05
N ARG A 28 -2.76 0.61 10.11
CA ARG A 28 -1.66 -0.03 10.82
C ARG A 28 -0.29 0.30 10.20
N VAL A 29 -0.19 0.29 8.87
CA VAL A 29 1.04 0.70 8.15
C VAL A 29 1.41 2.13 8.49
N HIS A 30 0.46 3.05 8.42
CA HIS A 30 0.66 4.45 8.80
C HIS A 30 1.04 4.59 10.28
N ASP A 31 0.32 3.91 11.18
CA ASP A 31 0.48 4.04 12.62
C ASP A 31 1.78 3.42 13.17
N THR A 32 2.33 2.42 12.48
CA THR A 32 3.51 1.65 12.91
C THR A 32 4.74 1.83 12.02
N SER A 33 4.58 2.46 10.84
CA SER A 33 5.61 2.53 9.80
C SER A 33 6.14 1.17 9.30
N VAL A 34 5.40 0.09 9.55
CA VAL A 34 5.73 -1.25 9.06
C VAL A 34 4.99 -1.49 7.74
N PRO A 35 5.68 -1.90 6.65
CA PRO A 35 5.04 -2.17 5.38
C PRO A 35 4.24 -3.48 5.39
N CYS A 36 3.30 -3.61 4.46
CA CYS A 36 2.49 -4.80 4.25
C CYS A 36 2.61 -5.26 2.80
N THR A 37 3.06 -6.50 2.58
CA THR A 37 3.17 -7.08 1.23
C THR A 37 1.81 -7.54 0.74
N VAL A 38 1.46 -7.20 -0.49
CA VAL A 38 0.24 -7.67 -1.14
C VAL A 38 0.61 -8.79 -2.10
N LEU A 39 -0.05 -9.93 -1.94
CA LEU A 39 0.11 -11.10 -2.78
C LEU A 39 -1.01 -11.20 -3.81
N LYS A 40 -0.67 -11.52 -5.05
CA LYS A 40 -1.62 -11.90 -6.09
C LYS A 40 -1.27 -13.31 -6.55
N GLN A 41 -2.21 -14.24 -6.39
CA GLN A 41 -2.00 -15.67 -6.70
C GLN A 41 -0.75 -16.26 -6.00
N GLY A 42 -0.51 -15.86 -4.74
CA GLY A 42 0.62 -16.34 -3.94
C GLY A 42 1.97 -15.68 -4.22
N ARG A 43 2.06 -14.75 -5.17
CA ARG A 43 3.30 -14.04 -5.52
C ARG A 43 3.26 -12.59 -5.02
N ALA A 44 4.43 -12.07 -4.62
CA ALA A 44 4.60 -10.65 -4.32
C ALA A 44 4.13 -9.80 -5.51
N TYR A 45 3.29 -8.81 -5.25
CA TYR A 45 2.65 -8.02 -6.29
C TYR A 45 2.89 -6.52 -6.09
N VAL A 46 2.50 -6.00 -4.94
CA VAL A 46 2.75 -4.61 -4.53
C VAL A 46 2.94 -4.57 -3.02
N ALA A 47 3.45 -3.47 -2.48
CA ALA A 47 3.50 -3.23 -1.05
C ALA A 47 2.66 -2.00 -0.68
N ILE A 48 1.98 -2.08 0.46
CA ILE A 48 1.44 -0.91 1.15
C ILE A 48 2.53 -0.44 2.12
N VAL A 49 3.06 0.75 1.88
CA VAL A 49 4.22 1.29 2.62
C VAL A 49 3.86 2.61 3.28
N PRO A 50 4.53 2.98 4.41
CA PRO A 50 4.42 4.33 4.93
C PRO A 50 4.94 5.33 3.88
N VAL A 51 4.37 6.54 3.88
CA VAL A 51 4.82 7.58 2.94
C VAL A 51 6.13 8.18 3.46
N ASP A 52 7.23 7.76 2.87
CA ASP A 52 8.52 8.44 2.97
C ASP A 52 8.51 9.78 2.19
N PRO A 53 9.17 10.84 2.68
CA PRO A 53 9.34 12.09 1.94
C PRO A 53 9.92 11.89 0.52
N GLY A 54 10.75 10.86 0.29
CA GLY A 54 11.26 10.52 -1.05
C GLY A 54 10.19 10.05 -2.03
N TYR A 55 9.07 9.50 -1.56
CA TYR A 55 7.95 9.12 -2.42
C TYR A 55 7.15 10.33 -2.93
N ARG A 56 7.24 11.51 -2.30
CA ARG A 56 6.64 12.72 -2.88
C ARG A 56 7.36 13.16 -4.15
N THR A 57 8.67 12.96 -4.21
CA THR A 57 9.51 13.30 -5.38
C THR A 57 9.35 12.29 -6.51
N MET A 58 9.05 11.02 -6.19
CA MET A 58 8.82 9.95 -7.18
C MET A 58 7.34 9.74 -7.54
N GLY A 59 6.41 10.20 -6.70
CA GLY A 59 4.99 9.91 -6.79
C GLY A 59 4.29 10.74 -7.87
N ASN A 60 4.23 10.22 -9.10
CA ASN A 60 3.55 10.86 -10.23
C ASN A 60 2.03 11.07 -10.03
N TYR A 61 1.40 10.49 -9.01
CA TYR A 61 -0.04 10.62 -8.79
C TYR A 61 -0.41 10.66 -7.30
N ALA A 62 -0.51 11.86 -6.73
CA ALA A 62 -1.15 12.08 -5.43
C ALA A 62 -2.67 11.89 -5.60
N CYS A 63 -3.19 10.71 -5.22
CA CYS A 63 -4.63 10.49 -5.28
C CYS A 63 -5.28 11.11 -4.04
N ASN A 64 -5.83 12.32 -4.18
CA ASN A 64 -6.56 13.05 -3.14
C ASN A 64 -7.89 12.39 -2.72
N GLN A 65 -8.19 11.18 -3.21
CA GLN A 65 -9.46 10.50 -2.95
C GLN A 65 -9.24 9.07 -2.49
N TYR A 66 -8.83 8.91 -1.23
CA TYR A 66 -8.80 7.63 -0.50
C TYR A 66 -10.05 6.77 -0.77
N THR A 67 -11.24 7.38 -0.86
CA THR A 67 -12.52 6.70 -1.14
C THR A 67 -12.65 6.19 -2.58
N ARG A 68 -12.06 6.88 -3.58
CA ARG A 68 -12.01 6.38 -4.97
C ARG A 68 -11.04 5.22 -5.10
N VAL A 69 -9.93 5.27 -4.36
CA VAL A 69 -8.94 4.18 -4.32
C VAL A 69 -9.55 2.91 -3.74
N LEU A 70 -10.36 2.99 -2.67
CA LEU A 70 -11.10 1.83 -2.16
C LEU A 70 -11.93 1.12 -3.23
N ARG A 71 -12.59 1.88 -4.12
CA ARG A 71 -13.41 1.31 -5.20
C ARG A 71 -12.59 0.75 -6.37
N ARG A 72 -11.38 1.27 -6.59
CA ARG A 72 -10.51 0.90 -7.72
C ARG A 72 -9.19 0.27 -7.28
N LEU A 73 -9.13 -0.29 -6.07
CA LEU A 73 -7.88 -0.75 -5.46
C LEU A 73 -7.12 -1.71 -6.36
N PHE A 74 -7.81 -2.66 -7.00
CA PHE A 74 -7.20 -3.60 -7.94
C PHE A 74 -6.58 -2.92 -9.15
N ALA A 75 -7.20 -1.86 -9.69
CA ALA A 75 -6.65 -1.10 -10.80
C ALA A 75 -5.41 -0.32 -10.37
N PHE A 76 -5.40 0.25 -9.16
CA PHE A 76 -4.20 0.90 -8.61
C PHE A 76 -3.07 -0.09 -8.37
N CYS A 77 -3.33 -1.23 -7.73
CA CYS A 77 -2.31 -2.27 -7.54
C CYS A 77 -1.79 -2.80 -8.88
N ARG A 78 -2.67 -2.98 -9.87
CA ARG A 78 -2.27 -3.37 -11.24
C ARG A 78 -1.41 -2.32 -11.90
N ASN A 79 -1.85 -1.06 -11.92
CA ASN A 79 -1.08 0.00 -12.56
C ASN A 79 0.27 0.20 -11.85
N ALA A 80 0.32 0.01 -10.53
CA ALA A 80 1.54 0.17 -9.76
C ALA A 80 2.56 -0.86 -10.20
N HIS A 81 2.14 -2.13 -10.23
CA HIS A 81 2.93 -3.25 -10.70
C HIS A 81 3.33 -3.11 -12.18
N ASP A 82 2.36 -2.95 -13.08
CA ASP A 82 2.58 -2.98 -14.53
C ASP A 82 3.40 -1.79 -15.03
N HIS A 83 3.23 -0.61 -14.44
CA HIS A 83 3.96 0.60 -14.85
C HIS A 83 5.13 0.94 -13.92
N ARG A 84 5.39 0.13 -12.89
CA ARG A 84 6.41 0.37 -11.86
C ARG A 84 6.30 1.77 -11.25
N VAL A 85 5.08 2.17 -10.90
CA VAL A 85 4.78 3.50 -10.32
C VAL A 85 4.26 3.41 -8.89
N THR A 86 4.71 4.33 -8.04
CA THR A 86 4.21 4.45 -6.67
C THR A 86 3.01 5.40 -6.63
N PHE A 87 1.91 4.94 -6.04
CA PHE A 87 0.73 5.78 -5.80
C PHE A 87 0.66 6.22 -4.35
N VAL A 88 0.76 7.52 -4.10
CA VAL A 88 0.58 8.10 -2.77
C VAL A 88 -0.90 8.34 -2.51
N LEU A 89 -1.40 7.77 -1.42
CA LEU A 89 -2.80 7.88 -1.00
C LEU A 89 -2.90 8.93 0.09
N ARG A 90 -3.73 9.94 -0.16
CA ARG A 90 -3.95 11.03 0.79
C ARG A 90 -5.32 10.91 1.46
N ARG A 91 -5.36 11.16 2.76
CA ARG A 91 -6.59 11.21 3.56
C ARG A 91 -6.70 12.60 4.19
N ARG A 92 -7.73 13.36 3.84
CA ARG A 92 -8.00 14.72 4.40
C ARG A 92 -6.75 15.63 4.38
N ASN A 93 -6.02 15.64 3.26
CA ASN A 93 -4.76 16.39 3.02
C ASN A 93 -3.48 15.86 3.67
N GLU A 94 -3.54 14.76 4.41
CA GLU A 94 -2.35 14.08 4.93
C GLU A 94 -1.94 12.92 4.02
N ASP A 95 -0.63 12.75 3.82
CA ASP A 95 -0.11 11.57 3.14
C ASP A 95 -0.20 10.38 4.08
N TYR A 96 -0.98 9.39 3.66
CA TYR A 96 -1.39 8.34 4.57
C TYR A 96 -0.54 7.09 4.41
N VAL A 97 -0.59 6.48 3.22
CA VAL A 97 0.23 5.33 2.81
C VAL A 97 0.47 5.42 1.31
N ALA A 98 1.43 4.65 0.79
CA ALA A 98 1.64 4.48 -0.63
C ALA A 98 1.45 3.03 -1.07
N ILE A 99 1.05 2.84 -2.33
CA ILE A 99 1.09 1.55 -3.02
C ILE A 99 2.34 1.58 -3.88
N ALA A 100 3.36 0.81 -3.51
CA ALA A 100 4.61 0.69 -4.24
C ALA A 100 4.63 -0.64 -5.02
N PRO A 101 5.15 -0.67 -6.27
CA PRO A 101 5.43 -1.94 -6.94
C PRO A 101 6.48 -2.73 -6.14
N LEU A 102 6.36 -4.05 -6.17
CA LEU A 102 7.44 -4.93 -5.77
C LEU A 102 8.05 -5.52 -7.03
N ASP A 103 9.37 -5.72 -7.01
CA ASP A 103 10.02 -6.54 -8.01
C ASP A 103 9.42 -7.96 -7.95
N PRO A 104 9.12 -8.58 -9.10
CA PRO A 104 8.89 -10.01 -9.09
C PRO A 104 10.12 -10.68 -8.48
N PRO A 105 9.98 -11.77 -7.69
CA PRO A 105 11.16 -12.52 -7.29
C PRO A 105 11.90 -12.89 -8.56
N ASP A 106 13.16 -12.50 -8.64
CA ASP A 106 14.08 -12.87 -9.73
C ASP A 106 13.90 -14.37 -9.94
N THR A 107 13.23 -14.72 -11.04
CA THR A 107 13.23 -16.09 -11.51
C THR A 107 14.50 -16.13 -12.33
N GLU A 108 15.65 -16.20 -11.65
CA GLU A 108 16.88 -16.66 -12.27
C GLU A 108 16.57 -18.05 -12.82
N ASP A 109 16.54 -18.13 -14.15
CA ASP A 109 16.39 -19.36 -14.95
C ASP A 109 17.66 -20.23 -14.83
#